data_AF-A0A2G5DU61-F1
#
_entry.id   AF-A0A2G5DU61-F1
#
_cell.length_a   1.000
_cell.length_b   1.000
_cell.length_c   1.000
_cell.angle_alpha   90.00
_cell.angle_beta   90.00
_cell.angle_gamma   90.00
#
_symmetry.space_group_name_H-M   'P 1'
#
loop_
_entity.id
_entity.type
_entity.pdbx_description
1 polymer ?
#
loop_
_entity_poly.entity_id
_entity_poly.type
_entity_poly.pdbx_seq_one_letter_code
_entity_poly.pdbx_strand_id
1 'polypeptide(L)'
;MMQGATQAIRFHANILKHSILQRIRLAATPPLFHHIQSFSSAARIEEHGFESTTISDVLNAKGKSADGSWLWCTTDDTVYDAVKSMTQHNVGALVVVKPGEQYSIAGIITERDYLRKIIVQGRSSKSTKVGDIMTEEVFVLW
;
A
#
# COMPACT_ATOMS: atom_id res chain seq x y z
N MET A 1 45.79 14.98 -22.29
CA MET A 1 46.29 14.58 -20.97
C MET A 1 45.06 14.44 -20.07
N MET A 2 44.52 13.24 -19.76
CA MET A 2 44.98 12.24 -18.79
C MET A 2 45.18 12.90 -17.40
N GLN A 3 44.45 12.61 -16.30
CA GLN A 3 44.06 11.34 -15.66
C GLN A 3 43.05 11.54 -14.49
N GLY A 4 42.34 10.46 -14.10
CA GLY A 4 41.89 10.17 -12.73
C GLY A 4 40.51 10.73 -12.35
N ALA A 5 39.39 10.01 -12.37
CA ALA A 5 39.10 8.63 -11.97
C ALA A 5 39.61 8.27 -10.55
N THR A 6 38.67 7.77 -9.75
CA THR A 6 38.84 6.92 -8.55
C THR A 6 39.33 7.56 -7.24
N GLN A 7 38.39 8.00 -6.40
CA GLN A 7 38.18 7.47 -5.03
C GLN A 7 37.01 8.23 -4.39
N ALA A 8 35.81 7.65 -4.34
CA ALA A 8 35.42 6.58 -3.44
C ALA A 8 35.40 6.99 -1.96
N ILE A 9 34.17 7.09 -1.44
CA ILE A 9 33.73 6.43 -0.21
C ILE A 9 34.65 6.65 1.00
N ARG A 10 34.21 7.48 1.96
CA ARG A 10 33.90 7.04 3.33
C ARG A 10 33.58 8.23 4.24
N PHE A 11 32.39 8.17 4.84
CA PHE A 11 32.13 8.39 6.26
C PHE A 11 32.55 9.73 6.89
N HIS A 12 31.55 10.55 7.19
CA HIS A 12 31.18 10.98 8.54
C HIS A 12 29.75 11.54 8.43
N ALA A 13 28.69 10.79 8.74
CA ALA A 13 28.26 10.51 10.10
C ALA A 13 28.40 11.74 11.00
N ASN A 14 27.25 12.19 11.48
CA ASN A 14 27.05 12.95 12.71
C ASN A 14 26.84 14.48 12.61
N ILE A 15 25.58 14.82 12.91
CA ILE A 15 25.22 15.76 13.97
C ILE A 15 25.40 17.24 13.62
N LEU A 16 24.27 17.91 13.38
CA LEU A 16 23.90 19.18 14.02
C LEU A 16 22.39 19.39 13.77
N LYS A 17 21.51 18.88 14.63
CA LYS A 17 21.10 19.52 15.89
C LYS A 17 20.65 20.97 15.75
N HIS A 18 19.83 21.31 14.74
CA HIS A 18 19.23 22.65 14.67
C HIS A 18 17.73 22.64 14.42
N SER A 19 16.96 22.06 15.35
CA SER A 19 15.58 22.47 15.64
C SER A 19 15.07 21.82 16.94
N ILE A 20 15.73 22.10 18.07
CA ILE A 20 15.10 21.94 19.39
C ILE A 20 15.39 23.19 20.24
N LEU A 21 14.35 23.64 20.96
CA LEU A 21 14.37 24.45 22.18
C LEU A 21 14.48 25.97 22.05
N GLN A 22 13.36 26.61 21.70
CA GLN A 22 12.97 27.93 22.20
C GLN A 22 11.43 27.99 22.06
N ARG A 23 10.58 28.00 23.08
CA ARG A 23 10.63 28.60 24.41
C ARG A 23 9.62 27.89 25.31
N ILE A 24 10.10 27.21 26.36
CA ILE A 24 9.27 26.83 27.51
C ILE A 24 9.33 28.01 28.51
N ARG A 25 8.15 28.36 29.04
CA ARG A 25 7.81 29.26 30.16
C ARG A 25 7.47 30.72 29.82
N LEU A 26 6.17 31.04 29.93
CA LEU A 26 5.62 31.83 31.04
C LEU A 26 4.08 31.84 30.99
N ALA A 27 3.48 31.98 32.17
CA ALA A 27 2.07 32.22 32.50
C ALA A 27 1.12 31.01 32.62
N ALA A 28 0.80 30.73 33.89
CA ALA A 28 -0.31 29.88 34.35
C ALA A 28 -1.60 30.70 34.46
N THR A 29 -2.72 30.17 33.95
CA THR A 29 -4.10 30.49 34.34
C THR A 29 -5.00 29.30 33.97
N PRO A 30 -5.88 28.78 34.86
CA PRO A 30 -6.71 27.61 34.56
C PRO A 30 -7.92 28.01 33.70
N PRO A 31 -8.38 27.16 32.76
CA PRO A 31 -9.62 27.45 32.05
C PRO A 31 -10.82 27.09 32.94
N LEU A 32 -11.66 28.09 33.17
CA LEU A 32 -13.02 27.92 33.66
C LEU A 32 -13.86 27.19 32.60
N PHE A 33 -14.57 26.17 33.05
CA PHE A 33 -15.62 25.51 32.29
C PHE A 33 -16.68 26.52 31.84
N HIS A 34 -16.99 26.55 30.54
CA HIS A 34 -18.30 26.98 30.08
C HIS A 34 -18.78 26.10 28.92
N HIS A 35 -19.65 25.18 29.30
CA HIS A 35 -20.69 24.59 28.50
C HIS A 35 -21.46 25.67 27.72
N ILE A 36 -21.64 25.47 26.40
CA ILE A 36 -22.84 25.83 25.62
C ILE A 36 -22.81 24.99 24.34
N GLN A 37 -23.82 24.14 24.18
CA GLN A 37 -24.13 23.41 22.96
C GLN A 37 -24.73 24.37 21.93
N SER A 38 -24.25 24.32 20.70
CA SER A 38 -24.97 24.86 19.54
C SER A 38 -25.24 23.70 18.57
N PHE A 39 -26.51 23.31 18.51
CA PHE A 39 -27.04 22.36 17.55
C PHE A 39 -27.23 23.07 16.21
N SER A 40 -26.29 22.92 15.29
CA SER A 40 -26.61 23.02 13.86
C SER A 40 -26.80 21.61 13.33
N SER A 41 -27.99 21.34 12.81
CA SER A 41 -28.43 20.07 12.20
C SER A 41 -27.57 19.69 10.99
N ALA A 42 -26.36 19.22 11.24
CA ALA A 42 -25.64 18.40 10.29
C ALA A 42 -26.33 17.03 10.28
N ALA A 43 -26.69 16.54 9.10
CA ALA A 43 -27.13 15.17 8.92
C ALA A 43 -26.21 14.26 9.74
N ARG A 44 -26.77 13.60 10.75
CA ARG A 44 -26.05 12.63 11.57
C ARG A 44 -25.59 11.54 10.62
N ILE A 45 -24.35 11.61 10.19
CA ILE A 45 -23.64 10.40 9.77
C ILE A 45 -23.61 9.58 11.05
N GLU A 46 -24.43 8.52 11.10
CA GLU A 46 -24.29 7.52 12.14
C GLU A 46 -22.87 6.97 11.98
N GLU A 47 -21.97 7.38 12.88
CA GLU A 47 -20.68 6.73 13.02
C GLU A 47 -20.94 5.32 13.54
N HIS A 48 -21.26 4.41 12.62
CA HIS A 48 -20.94 3.01 12.83
C HIS A 48 -19.42 2.95 12.92
N GLY A 49 -18.92 3.00 14.15
CA GLY A 49 -17.52 2.73 14.44
C GLY A 49 -17.10 1.41 13.80
N PHE A 50 -15.79 1.18 13.69
CA PHE A 50 -15.22 -0.02 13.09
C PHE A 50 -15.70 -1.33 13.74
N GLU A 51 -16.42 -1.25 14.86
CA GLU A 51 -17.00 -2.36 15.63
C GLU A 51 -18.07 -3.17 14.89
N SER A 52 -18.80 -2.60 13.92
CA SER A 52 -19.87 -3.30 13.18
C SER A 52 -19.70 -3.34 11.65
N THR A 53 -18.59 -2.81 11.13
CA THR A 53 -18.34 -2.82 9.68
C THR A 53 -17.75 -4.17 9.25
N THR A 54 -18.42 -4.88 8.36
CA THR A 54 -17.90 -6.14 7.82
C THR A 54 -16.90 -5.89 6.68
N ILE A 55 -16.03 -6.86 6.41
CA ILE A 55 -15.15 -6.83 5.22
C ILE A 55 -16.00 -6.67 3.95
N SER A 56 -17.16 -7.33 3.89
CA SER A 56 -18.11 -7.21 2.79
C SER A 56 -18.59 -5.77 2.60
N ASP A 57 -18.85 -5.03 3.68
CA ASP A 57 -19.27 -3.62 3.60
C ASP A 57 -18.16 -2.74 3.02
N VAL A 58 -16.92 -2.95 3.47
CA VAL A 58 -15.74 -2.23 2.93
C VAL A 58 -15.53 -2.55 1.46
N LEU A 59 -15.61 -3.83 1.07
CA LEU A 59 -15.44 -4.27 -0.32
C LEU A 59 -16.55 -3.73 -1.22
N ASN A 60 -17.81 -3.73 -0.75
CA ASN A 60 -18.95 -3.18 -1.47
C ASN A 60 -18.82 -1.66 -1.66
N ALA A 61 -18.37 -0.93 -0.64
CA ALA A 61 -18.11 0.50 -0.74
C ALA A 61 -16.96 0.81 -1.71
N LYS A 62 -15.89 0.01 -1.68
CA LYS A 62 -14.74 0.14 -2.57
C LYS A 62 -15.10 -0.20 -4.02
N GLY A 63 -15.88 -1.25 -4.25
CA GLY A 63 -16.36 -1.65 -5.58
C GLY A 63 -17.27 -0.61 -6.24
N LYS A 64 -18.02 0.17 -5.46
CA LYS A 64 -18.84 1.30 -5.97
C LYS A 64 -18.01 2.52 -6.37
N SER A 65 -16.81 2.69 -5.82
CA SER A 65 -15.91 3.84 -6.07
C SER A 65 -14.79 3.52 -7.06
N ALA A 66 -14.39 2.25 -7.19
CA ALA A 66 -13.56 1.73 -8.27
C ALA A 66 -14.46 1.35 -9.47
N ASP A 67 -13.89 0.97 -10.62
CA ASP A 67 -14.60 0.52 -11.84
C ASP A 67 -15.38 -0.81 -11.66
N GLY A 68 -15.94 -1.08 -10.47
CA GLY A 68 -16.74 -2.26 -10.16
C GLY A 68 -16.01 -3.60 -10.19
N SER A 69 -14.82 -3.67 -10.79
CA SER A 69 -14.10 -4.90 -11.07
C SER A 69 -12.89 -5.04 -10.14
N TRP A 70 -12.82 -6.18 -9.46
CA TRP A 70 -11.59 -6.62 -8.81
C TRP A 70 -10.56 -6.89 -9.91
N LEU A 71 -9.35 -6.35 -9.74
CA LEU A 71 -8.28 -6.50 -10.73
C LEU A 71 -7.53 -7.81 -10.51
N TRP A 72 -7.28 -8.51 -11.61
CA TRP A 72 -6.69 -9.84 -11.60
C TRP A 72 -5.76 -10.06 -12.78
N CYS A 73 -4.96 -11.10 -12.66
CA CYS A 73 -4.11 -11.64 -13.72
C CYS A 73 -4.14 -13.18 -13.65
N THR A 74 -3.66 -13.83 -14.69
CA THR A 74 -3.50 -15.29 -14.71
C THR A 74 -2.11 -15.70 -14.26
N THR A 75 -1.91 -16.98 -13.95
CA THR A 75 -0.57 -17.55 -13.70
C THR A 75 0.36 -17.39 -14.92
N ASP A 76 -0.21 -17.31 -16.12
CA ASP A 76 0.51 -17.30 -17.39
C ASP A 76 0.89 -15.91 -17.88
N ASP A 77 0.37 -14.86 -17.23
CA ASP A 77 0.75 -13.49 -17.53
C ASP A 77 2.22 -13.25 -17.20
N THR A 78 2.84 -12.30 -17.90
CA THR A 78 4.18 -11.87 -17.53
C THR A 78 4.12 -11.00 -16.28
N VAL A 79 5.17 -11.05 -15.46
CA VAL A 79 5.27 -10.16 -14.30
C VAL A 79 5.27 -8.69 -14.73
N TYR A 80 5.80 -8.38 -15.91
CA TYR A 80 5.74 -7.05 -16.49
C TYR A 80 4.29 -6.58 -16.70
N ASP A 81 3.43 -7.40 -17.28
CA ASP A 81 2.04 -7.04 -17.55
C ASP A 81 1.24 -6.88 -16.25
N ALA A 82 1.48 -7.74 -15.27
CA ALA A 82 0.90 -7.63 -13.93
C ALA A 82 1.26 -6.30 -13.25
N VAL A 83 2.55 -5.94 -13.21
CA VAL A 83 3.02 -4.68 -12.59
C VAL A 83 2.58 -3.45 -13.38
N LYS A 84 2.49 -3.55 -14.71
CA LYS A 84 1.92 -2.51 -15.56
C LYS A 84 0.45 -2.26 -15.20
N SER A 85 -0.35 -3.32 -15.05
CA SER A 85 -1.75 -3.23 -14.63
C SER A 85 -1.90 -2.60 -13.24
N MET A 86 -1.06 -3.03 -12.27
CA MET A 86 -0.97 -2.42 -10.94
C MET A 86 -0.76 -0.90 -11.00
N THR A 87 0.21 -0.47 -11.81
CA THR A 87 0.55 0.95 -11.98
C THR A 87 -0.59 1.75 -12.63
N GLN A 88 -1.22 1.19 -13.68
CA GLN A 88 -2.31 1.84 -14.39
C GLN A 88 -3.54 2.11 -13.52
N HIS A 89 -3.80 1.21 -12.57
CA HIS A 89 -4.98 1.29 -11.71
C HIS A 89 -4.65 1.75 -10.28
N ASN A 90 -3.40 2.14 -10.02
CA ASN A 90 -2.91 2.56 -8.71
C ASN A 90 -3.23 1.54 -7.59
N VAL A 91 -2.95 0.26 -7.84
CA VAL A 91 -3.11 -0.84 -6.88
C VAL A 91 -1.80 -1.58 -6.69
N GLY A 92 -1.50 -1.98 -5.45
CA GLY A 92 -0.23 -2.68 -5.12
C GLY A 92 -0.29 -4.21 -5.17
N ALA A 93 -1.43 -4.79 -5.56
CA ALA A 93 -1.63 -6.22 -5.62
C ALA A 93 -2.72 -6.61 -6.62
N LEU A 94 -2.60 -7.82 -7.18
CA LEU A 94 -3.59 -8.45 -8.05
C LEU A 94 -3.93 -9.84 -7.53
N VAL A 95 -5.20 -10.22 -7.62
CA VAL A 95 -5.61 -11.61 -7.44
C VAL A 95 -5.10 -12.42 -8.64
N VAL A 96 -4.49 -13.56 -8.38
CA VAL A 96 -4.04 -14.47 -9.45
C VAL A 96 -5.04 -15.60 -9.58
N VAL A 97 -5.52 -15.84 -10.79
CA VAL A 97 -6.41 -16.96 -11.11
C VAL A 97 -5.74 -17.97 -12.04
N LYS A 98 -6.24 -19.20 -12.05
CA LYS A 98 -5.81 -20.20 -13.03
C LYS A 98 -6.34 -19.82 -14.43
N PRO A 99 -5.59 -20.11 -15.50
CA PRO A 99 -6.04 -19.89 -16.87
C PRO A 99 -7.33 -20.68 -17.15
N GLY A 100 -8.26 -20.09 -17.89
CA GLY A 100 -9.52 -20.75 -18.28
C GLY A 100 -10.60 -20.80 -17.19
N GLU A 101 -10.31 -20.40 -15.95
CA GLU A 101 -11.27 -20.43 -14.84
C GLU A 101 -11.28 -19.10 -14.07
N GLN A 102 -12.26 -18.24 -14.34
CA GLN A 102 -12.34 -16.88 -13.78
C GLN A 102 -12.52 -16.84 -12.24
N TYR A 103 -12.92 -17.96 -11.62
CA TYR A 103 -13.18 -18.07 -10.18
C TYR A 103 -12.17 -18.96 -9.43
N SER A 104 -11.14 -19.47 -10.12
CA SER A 104 -10.17 -20.41 -9.55
C SER A 104 -8.95 -19.64 -9.06
N ILE A 105 -9.02 -19.17 -7.82
CA ILE A 105 -7.93 -18.40 -7.21
C ILE A 105 -6.69 -19.29 -7.06
N ALA A 106 -5.60 -18.87 -7.69
CA ALA A 106 -4.28 -19.49 -7.59
C ALA A 106 -3.43 -18.83 -6.49
N GLY A 107 -3.64 -17.54 -6.22
CA GLY A 107 -2.87 -16.81 -5.23
C GLY A 107 -3.01 -15.29 -5.33
N ILE A 108 -1.99 -14.60 -4.84
CA ILE A 108 -1.86 -13.14 -4.92
C ILE A 108 -0.44 -12.77 -5.36
N ILE A 109 -0.32 -11.75 -6.21
CA ILE A 109 0.95 -11.12 -6.55
C ILE A 109 0.95 -9.68 -6.04
N THR A 110 2.04 -9.27 -5.38
CA THR A 110 2.19 -7.93 -4.79
C THR A 110 3.43 -7.21 -5.31
N GLU A 111 3.51 -5.89 -5.14
CA GLU A 111 4.73 -5.10 -5.39
C GLU A 111 5.96 -5.67 -4.66
N ARG A 112 5.75 -6.19 -3.45
CA ARG A 112 6.82 -6.79 -2.64
C ARG A 112 7.36 -8.06 -3.30
N ASP A 113 6.51 -8.86 -3.92
CA ASP A 113 6.94 -10.02 -4.71
C ASP A 113 7.78 -9.58 -5.90
N TYR A 114 7.35 -8.55 -6.62
CA TYR A 114 8.13 -7.98 -7.72
C TYR A 114 9.53 -7.51 -7.26
N LEU A 115 9.60 -6.69 -6.20
CA LEU A 115 10.87 -6.18 -5.69
C LEU A 115 11.80 -7.32 -5.25
N ARG A 116 11.29 -8.29 -4.49
CA ARG A 116 12.12 -9.36 -3.90
C ARG A 116 12.47 -10.47 -4.88
N LYS A 117 11.54 -10.86 -5.74
CA LYS A 117 11.67 -12.04 -6.61
C LYS A 117 12.11 -11.67 -8.02
N ILE A 118 11.91 -10.44 -8.49
CA ILE A 118 12.45 -9.98 -9.78
C ILE A 118 13.71 -9.15 -9.59
N ILE A 119 13.60 -7.99 -8.94
CA ILE A 119 14.70 -7.01 -8.90
C ILE A 119 15.89 -7.56 -8.10
N VAL A 120 15.66 -8.00 -6.87
CA VAL A 120 16.73 -8.51 -5.99
C VAL A 120 17.36 -9.80 -6.54
N GLN A 121 16.59 -10.64 -7.24
CA GLN A 121 17.10 -11.89 -7.83
C GLN A 121 17.63 -11.73 -9.27
N GLY A 122 17.54 -10.53 -9.86
CA GLY A 122 18.02 -10.28 -11.22
C GLY A 122 17.25 -11.01 -12.32
N ARG A 123 15.97 -11.36 -12.10
CA ARG A 123 15.12 -12.01 -13.12
C ARG A 123 14.56 -10.99 -14.10
N SER A 124 14.31 -11.40 -15.34
CA SER A 124 13.60 -10.55 -16.31
C SER A 124 12.09 -10.62 -16.08
N SER A 125 11.45 -9.48 -15.81
CA SER A 125 9.99 -9.41 -15.63
C SER A 125 9.20 -9.70 -16.91
N LYS A 126 9.81 -9.50 -18.08
CA LYS A 126 9.17 -9.75 -19.39
C LYS A 126 9.12 -11.23 -19.76
N SER A 127 9.98 -12.07 -19.17
CA SER A 127 10.03 -13.51 -19.44
C SER A 127 9.61 -14.37 -18.25
N THR A 128 9.53 -13.79 -17.04
CA THR A 128 9.06 -14.47 -15.84
C THR A 128 7.54 -14.47 -15.78
N LYS A 129 6.95 -15.59 -15.41
CA LYS A 129 5.50 -15.72 -15.25
C LYS A 129 5.06 -15.32 -13.85
N VAL A 130 3.84 -14.83 -13.74
CA VAL A 130 3.21 -14.50 -12.44
C VAL A 130 3.20 -15.72 -11.53
N GLY A 131 2.85 -16.90 -12.07
CA GLY A 131 2.84 -18.16 -11.32
C GLY A 131 4.18 -18.49 -10.65
N ASP A 132 5.30 -18.06 -11.23
CA ASP A 132 6.63 -18.36 -10.68
C ASP A 132 7.00 -17.51 -9.45
N ILE A 133 6.25 -16.42 -9.19
CA ILE A 133 6.58 -15.47 -8.12
C ILE A 133 5.41 -15.10 -7.23
N MET A 134 4.19 -15.49 -7.56
CA MET A 134 3.04 -15.23 -6.70
C MET A 134 3.21 -15.90 -5.33
N THR A 135 2.43 -15.43 -4.36
CA THR A 135 2.23 -16.18 -3.12
C THR A 135 1.04 -17.11 -3.35
N GLU A 136 1.32 -18.41 -3.36
CA GLU A 136 0.31 -19.47 -3.39
C GLU A 136 -0.46 -19.53 -2.06
N GLU A 137 -1.67 -20.07 -2.10
CA GLU A 137 -2.53 -20.28 -0.92
C GLU A 137 -2.84 -19.01 -0.11
N VAL A 138 -3.89 -18.29 -0.52
CA VAL A 138 -4.52 -17.29 0.33
C VAL A 138 -5.35 -18.03 1.38
N PHE A 139 -4.76 -18.30 2.55
CA PHE A 139 -5.52 -18.78 3.71
C PHE A 139 -6.53 -17.70 4.13
N VAL A 140 -7.82 -17.95 3.84
CA VAL A 140 -8.92 -17.21 4.45
C VAL A 140 -9.27 -17.97 5.74
N LEU A 141 -8.78 -17.48 6.88
CA LEU A 141 -9.21 -18.01 8.18
C LEU A 141 -10.65 -17.53 8.41
N TRP A 142 -11.58 -18.48 8.41
CA TRP A 142 -12.98 -18.28 8.79
C TRP A 142 -13.14 -18.17 10.30
#